data_AF-A0A950B1T0-F1
#
_entry.id   AF-A0A950B1T0-F1
#
_cell.length_a   1.000
_cell.length_b   1.000
_cell.length_c   1.000
_cell.angle_alpha   90.00
_cell.angle_beta   90.00
_cell.angle_gamma   90.00
#
_symmetry.space_group_name_H-M   'P 1'
#
loop_
_entity.id
_entity.type
_entity.pdbx_description
1 polymer ?
#
loop_
_entity_poly.entity_id
_entity_poly.type
_entity_poly.pdbx_seq_one_letter_code
_entity_poly.pdbx_strand_id
1 'polypeptide(L)'
;MTTSTTTQPQEIRTSGQIIRDAIQDLHQQGQVATRELLCDLTGLKMTIVDDHISRMIENGELRRLRAGVFSPIAPMPEPRAVSMTRMADGTSLIEIGDIVAHLWPRERRELATLLVGDAVQYSNIQSGVEAGTLATELAAELLATKREMATKILELERQLRDAVKGVAKRSAQMDLLGGQ
;
A
#
# COMPACT_ATOMS: atom_id res chain seq x y z
N MET A 1 43.15 -34.77 0.49
CA MET A 1 42.15 -33.74 0.87
C MET A 1 40.78 -34.27 0.51
N THR A 2 40.05 -34.78 1.48
CA THR A 2 38.68 -35.29 1.34
C THR A 2 37.72 -34.17 1.73
N THR A 3 36.94 -33.66 0.78
CA THR A 3 35.88 -32.68 1.03
C THR A 3 34.67 -33.39 1.62
N SER A 4 34.39 -33.13 2.89
CA SER A 4 33.16 -33.58 3.56
C SER A 4 32.04 -32.61 3.25
N THR A 5 31.14 -32.98 2.34
CA THR A 5 29.87 -32.28 2.11
C THR A 5 28.99 -32.50 3.35
N THR A 6 28.85 -31.46 4.18
CA THR A 6 27.89 -31.45 5.29
C THR A 6 26.52 -31.06 4.72
N THR A 7 25.68 -32.04 4.44
CA THR A 7 24.25 -31.83 4.18
C THR A 7 23.58 -31.43 5.50
N GLN A 8 23.22 -30.16 5.65
CA GLN A 8 22.37 -29.71 6.75
C GLN A 8 20.95 -30.26 6.56
N PRO A 9 20.26 -30.73 7.61
CA PRO A 9 18.88 -31.19 7.50
C PRO A 9 17.95 -30.01 7.16
N GLN A 10 17.11 -30.14 6.14
CA GLN A 10 16.02 -29.20 5.90
C GLN A 10 14.98 -29.37 7.01
N GLU A 11 14.85 -28.38 7.90
CA GLU A 11 13.75 -28.33 8.87
C GLU A 11 12.41 -28.30 8.12
N ILE A 12 11.56 -29.31 8.38
CA ILE A 12 10.20 -29.36 7.86
C ILE A 12 9.40 -28.28 8.58
N ARG A 13 9.26 -27.10 7.95
CA ARG A 13 8.46 -26.00 8.48
C ARG A 13 6.98 -26.40 8.49
N THR A 14 6.32 -26.18 9.61
CA THR A 14 4.87 -26.39 9.73
C THR A 14 4.09 -25.32 8.96
N SER A 15 2.88 -25.65 8.50
CA SER A 15 2.03 -24.68 7.78
C SER A 15 1.80 -23.39 8.57
N GLY A 16 1.67 -23.47 9.90
CA GLY A 16 1.56 -22.30 10.76
C GLY A 16 2.82 -21.42 10.80
N GLN A 17 4.01 -22.03 10.77
CA GLN A 17 5.27 -21.26 10.67
C GLN A 17 5.39 -20.57 9.31
N ILE A 18 5.09 -21.27 8.21
CA ILE A 18 5.13 -20.70 6.87
C ILE A 18 4.21 -19.48 6.76
N ILE A 19 2.99 -19.57 7.31
CA ILE A 19 2.04 -18.45 7.31
C ILE A 19 2.54 -17.30 8.18
N ARG A 20 3.12 -17.56 9.36
CA ARG A 20 3.69 -16.50 10.22
C ARG A 20 4.83 -15.77 9.55
N ASP A 21 5.79 -16.51 8.99
CA ASP A 21 6.94 -15.94 8.29
C ASP A 21 6.47 -15.03 7.15
N ALA A 22 5.52 -15.51 6.32
CA ALA A 22 4.96 -14.71 5.23
C ALA A 22 4.26 -13.43 5.72
N ILE A 23 3.51 -13.49 6.82
CA ILE A 23 2.87 -12.31 7.41
C ILE A 23 3.92 -11.33 7.96
N GLN A 24 4.98 -11.84 8.60
CA GLN A 24 6.07 -11.02 9.13
C GLN A 24 6.83 -10.31 8.01
N ASP A 25 7.15 -11.03 6.93
CA ASP A 25 7.87 -10.51 5.77
C ASP A 25 7.05 -9.41 5.08
N LEU A 26 5.74 -9.66 4.85
CA LEU A 26 4.84 -8.65 4.30
C LEU A 26 4.76 -7.40 5.19
N HIS A 27 4.72 -7.59 6.51
CA HIS A 27 4.68 -6.48 7.45
C HIS A 27 5.97 -5.65 7.45
N GLN A 28 7.15 -6.30 7.39
CA GLN A 28 8.45 -5.63 7.30
C GLN A 28 8.58 -4.82 6.01
N GLN A 29 7.97 -5.28 4.92
CA GLN A 29 7.94 -4.58 3.63
C GLN A 29 6.88 -3.46 3.56
N GLY A 30 6.13 -3.22 4.65
CA GLY A 30 5.03 -2.25 4.68
C GLY A 30 3.83 -2.67 3.83
N GLN A 31 3.76 -3.94 3.43
CA GLN A 31 2.66 -4.50 2.64
C GLN A 31 1.55 -5.05 3.54
N VAL A 32 0.36 -5.15 2.94
CA VAL A 32 -0.85 -5.60 3.62
C VAL A 32 -1.04 -7.10 3.41
N ALA A 33 -1.08 -7.88 4.49
CA ALA A 33 -1.34 -9.32 4.39
C ALA A 33 -2.83 -9.59 4.17
N THR A 34 -3.20 -9.98 2.95
CA THR A 34 -4.55 -10.44 2.60
C THR A 34 -4.61 -11.96 2.56
N ARG A 35 -5.82 -12.54 2.71
CA ARG A 35 -6.05 -13.99 2.63
C ARG A 35 -5.56 -14.57 1.31
N GLU A 36 -5.86 -13.88 0.22
CA GLU A 36 -5.54 -14.28 -1.15
C GLU A 36 -4.01 -14.26 -1.36
N LEU A 37 -3.35 -13.18 -0.94
CA LEU A 37 -1.91 -13.03 -1.06
C LEU A 37 -1.16 -14.08 -0.23
N LEU A 38 -1.67 -14.42 0.96
CA LEU A 38 -1.09 -15.48 1.79
C LEU A 38 -1.24 -16.85 1.15
N CYS A 39 -2.37 -17.14 0.48
CA CYS A 39 -2.51 -18.39 -0.27
C CYS A 39 -1.51 -18.47 -1.43
N ASP A 40 -1.35 -17.37 -2.17
CA ASP A 40 -0.44 -17.30 -3.32
C ASP A 40 1.02 -17.46 -2.90
N LEU A 41 1.44 -16.78 -1.82
CA LEU A 41 2.82 -16.82 -1.33
C LEU A 41 3.18 -18.15 -0.65
N THR A 42 2.24 -18.75 0.07
CA THR A 42 2.50 -19.97 0.85
C THR A 42 2.16 -21.25 0.08
N GLY A 43 1.38 -21.16 -1.01
CA GLY A 43 0.85 -22.31 -1.75
C GLY A 43 -0.18 -23.14 -0.97
N LEU A 44 -0.63 -22.66 0.19
CA LEU A 44 -1.57 -23.37 1.06
C LEU A 44 -3.01 -23.10 0.64
N LYS A 45 -3.90 -24.06 0.92
CA LYS A 45 -5.33 -23.90 0.68
C LYS A 45 -5.92 -22.82 1.60
N MET A 46 -6.87 -22.05 1.09
CA MET A 46 -7.60 -21.01 1.82
C MET A 46 -8.11 -21.48 3.19
N THR A 47 -8.66 -22.69 3.28
CA THR A 47 -9.16 -23.26 4.54
C THR A 47 -8.07 -23.45 5.60
N ILE A 48 -6.85 -23.82 5.18
CA ILE A 48 -5.70 -23.99 6.09
C ILE A 48 -5.22 -22.63 6.57
N VAL A 49 -5.16 -21.66 5.65
CA VAL A 49 -4.76 -20.28 5.95
C VAL A 49 -5.73 -19.64 6.93
N ASP A 50 -7.04 -19.71 6.68
CA ASP A 50 -8.07 -19.15 7.55
C ASP A 50 -8.07 -19.78 8.97
N ASP A 51 -7.87 -21.10 9.06
CA ASP A 51 -7.81 -21.83 10.34
C ASP A 51 -6.60 -21.40 11.18
N HIS A 52 -5.42 -21.25 10.55
CA HIS A 52 -4.23 -20.74 11.24
C HIS A 52 -4.34 -19.27 11.62
N ILE A 53 -4.88 -18.42 10.75
CA ILE A 53 -5.09 -16.99 11.05
C ILE A 53 -6.06 -16.83 12.22
N SER A 54 -7.15 -17.61 12.26
CA SER A 54 -8.13 -17.55 13.34
C SER A 54 -7.49 -17.87 14.69
N ARG A 55 -6.70 -18.96 14.76
CA ARG A 55 -5.95 -19.31 15.97
C ARG A 55 -4.93 -18.25 16.38
N MET A 56 -4.20 -17.66 15.42
CA MET A 56 -3.23 -16.61 15.72
C MET A 56 -3.89 -15.31 16.22
N ILE A 57 -5.10 -15.00 15.76
CA ILE A 57 -5.89 -13.89 16.31
C ILE A 57 -6.33 -14.19 17.74
N GLU A 58 -6.85 -15.40 17.99
CA GLU A 58 -7.26 -15.85 19.33
C GLU A 58 -6.09 -15.82 20.33
N ASN A 59 -4.89 -16.19 19.87
CA ASN A 59 -3.67 -16.15 20.67
C ASN A 59 -3.08 -14.74 20.86
N GLY A 60 -3.64 -13.71 20.21
CA GLY A 60 -3.10 -12.35 20.26
C GLY A 60 -1.81 -12.15 19.47
N GLU A 61 -1.47 -13.04 18.54
CA GLU A 61 -0.33 -12.94 17.63
C GLU A 61 -0.64 -12.05 16.42
N LEU A 62 -1.91 -11.98 15.99
CA LEU A 62 -2.37 -11.18 14.86
C LEU A 62 -3.58 -10.30 15.24
N ARG A 63 -3.70 -9.14 14.58
CA ARG A 63 -4.91 -8.32 14.60
C ARG A 63 -5.54 -8.29 13.21
N ARG A 64 -6.87 -8.27 13.18
CA ARG A 64 -7.64 -8.02 11.96
C ARG A 64 -7.81 -6.50 11.78
N LEU A 65 -7.24 -5.94 10.71
CA LEU A 65 -7.36 -4.51 10.39
C LEU A 65 -8.70 -4.22 9.70
N ARG A 66 -9.09 -5.07 8.75
CA ARG A 66 -10.38 -5.05 8.03
C ARG A 66 -10.71 -6.47 7.56
N ALA A 67 -11.90 -6.67 6.98
CA ALA A 67 -12.30 -7.99 6.49
C ALA A 67 -11.24 -8.57 5.53
N GLY A 68 -10.66 -9.72 5.90
CA GLY A 68 -9.63 -10.41 5.12
C GLY A 68 -8.23 -9.81 5.14
N VAL A 69 -7.97 -8.85 6.02
CA VAL A 69 -6.66 -8.18 6.15
C VAL A 69 -6.13 -8.27 7.56
N PHE A 70 -4.87 -8.69 7.68
CA PHE A 70 -4.24 -9.01 8.95
C PHE A 70 -2.89 -8.31 9.10
N SER A 71 -2.50 -8.05 10.34
CA SER A 71 -1.20 -7.49 10.69
C SER A 71 -0.73 -8.17 11.97
N PRO A 72 0.57 -8.50 12.08
CA PRO A 72 1.11 -9.08 13.29
C PRO A 72 0.98 -8.10 14.45
N ILE A 73 0.59 -8.62 15.61
CA ILE A 73 0.69 -7.93 16.89
C ILE A 73 2.12 -8.19 17.37
N ALA A 74 3.05 -7.39 16.88
CA ALA A 74 4.32 -7.23 17.57
C ALA A 74 4.09 -6.13 18.62
N PRO A 75 4.08 -6.43 19.93
CA PRO A 75 4.36 -5.39 20.91
C PRO A 75 5.82 -5.01 20.70
N MET A 76 6.07 -4.15 19.71
CA MET A 76 7.34 -3.46 19.62
C MET A 76 7.45 -2.66 20.92
N PRO A 77 8.56 -2.77 21.68
CA PRO A 77 8.78 -1.84 22.77
C PRO A 77 8.62 -0.43 22.20
N GLU A 78 8.07 0.47 23.01
CA GLU A 78 7.81 1.84 22.56
C GLU A 78 9.07 2.38 21.86
N PRO A 79 8.95 2.90 20.63
CA PRO A 79 10.10 3.40 19.89
C PRO A 79 10.89 4.37 20.76
N ARG A 80 12.15 4.04 21.03
CA ARG A 80 13.04 4.94 21.77
C ARG A 80 13.30 6.17 20.91
N ALA A 81 13.40 7.33 21.55
CA ALA A 81 13.81 8.55 20.86
C ALA A 81 15.19 8.33 20.22
N VAL A 82 15.30 8.67 18.94
CA VAL A 82 16.55 8.62 18.17
C VAL A 82 16.89 10.03 17.71
N SER A 83 18.07 10.52 18.06
CA SER A 83 18.60 11.81 17.65
C SER A 83 20.02 11.66 17.13
N MET A 84 20.40 12.55 16.21
CA MET A 84 21.79 12.71 15.80
C MET A 84 22.19 14.19 15.83
N THR A 85 23.21 14.51 16.62
CA THR A 85 23.77 15.87 16.73
C THR A 85 25.10 15.94 16.00
N ARG A 86 25.26 16.93 15.12
CA ARG A 86 26.54 17.23 14.47
C ARG A 86 27.29 18.27 15.29
N MET A 87 28.52 17.96 15.67
CA MET A 87 29.37 18.85 16.46
C MET A 87 30.23 19.74 15.55
N ALA A 88 30.70 20.87 16.10
CA ALA A 88 31.50 21.85 15.36
C ALA A 88 32.87 21.30 14.90
N ASP A 89 33.39 20.28 15.59
CA ASP A 89 34.65 19.60 15.27
C ASP A 89 34.49 18.54 14.16
N GLY A 90 33.29 18.38 13.60
CA GLY A 90 32.98 17.42 12.54
C GLY A 90 32.61 16.03 13.03
N THR A 91 32.68 15.76 14.34
CA THR A 91 32.17 14.53 14.94
C THR A 91 30.64 14.56 15.05
N SER A 92 30.04 13.45 15.44
CA SER A 92 28.59 13.37 15.62
C SER A 92 28.24 12.51 16.82
N LEU A 93 27.12 12.84 17.47
CA LEU A 93 26.55 12.05 18.55
C LEU A 93 25.27 11.39 18.05
N ILE A 94 25.13 10.08 18.20
CA ILE A 94 23.85 9.38 18.01
C ILE A 94 23.35 8.92 19.38
N GLU A 95 22.09 9.20 19.67
CA GLU A 95 21.42 8.83 20.92
C GLU A 95 20.22 7.93 20.60
N ILE A 96 20.07 6.82 21.33
CA ILE A 96 18.93 5.89 21.22
C ILE A 96 18.51 5.47 22.64
N GLY A 97 17.59 6.22 23.23
CA GLY A 97 17.33 6.11 24.68
C GLY A 97 18.61 6.36 25.47
N ASP A 98 19.07 5.38 26.24
CA ASP A 98 20.29 5.50 27.06
C ASP A 98 21.60 5.23 26.30
N ILE A 99 21.52 4.79 25.04
CA ILE A 99 22.71 4.53 24.22
C ILE A 99 23.20 5.85 23.64
N VAL A 100 24.46 6.19 23.91
CA VAL A 100 25.12 7.37 23.36
C VAL A 100 26.40 6.95 22.64
N ALA A 101 26.46 7.21 21.33
CA ALA A 101 27.60 6.87 20.49
C ALA A 101 28.24 8.13 19.90
N HIS A 102 29.52 8.36 20.22
CA HIS A 102 30.34 9.37 19.56
C HIS A 102 30.93 8.77 18.29
N LEU A 103 30.68 9.43 17.16
CA LEU A 103 31.09 8.97 15.84
C LEU A 103 32.08 9.94 15.23
N TRP A 104 33.21 9.39 14.78
CA TRP A 104 34.10 10.10 13.88
C TRP A 104 33.55 10.13 12.46
N PRO A 105 34.00 11.08 11.60
CA PRO A 105 33.50 11.21 10.24
C PRO A 105 33.61 9.94 9.38
N ARG A 106 34.55 9.04 9.69
CA ARG A 106 34.68 7.75 8.99
C ARG A 106 33.62 6.76 9.45
N GLU A 107 33.43 6.58 10.74
CA GLU A 107 32.44 5.67 11.32
C GLU A 107 31.02 6.08 10.92
N ARG A 108 30.73 7.38 10.91
CA ARG A 108 29.44 7.91 10.44
C ARG A 108 29.18 7.57 8.97
N ARG A 109 30.22 7.53 8.12
CA ARG A 109 30.05 7.14 6.70
C ARG A 109 29.77 5.65 6.56
N GLU A 110 30.47 4.80 7.29
CA GLU A 110 30.21 3.35 7.29
C GLU A 110 28.79 3.05 7.78
N LEU A 111 28.36 3.69 8.88
CA LEU A 111 27.00 3.56 9.39
C LEU A 111 25.95 4.00 8.35
N ALA A 112 26.19 5.10 7.65
CA ALA A 112 25.29 5.56 6.60
C ALA A 112 25.20 4.56 5.43
N THR A 113 26.31 3.92 5.05
CA THR A 113 26.32 2.88 4.02
C THR A 113 25.50 1.66 4.42
N LEU A 114 25.55 1.26 5.70
CA LEU A 114 24.75 0.13 6.20
C LEU A 114 23.25 0.43 6.20
N LEU A 115 22.85 1.68 6.46
CA LEU A 115 21.45 2.09 6.63
C LEU A 115 20.80 2.62 5.34
N VAL A 116 21.54 2.69 4.22
CA VAL A 116 21.00 3.27 2.97
C VAL A 116 19.78 2.50 2.46
N GLY A 117 19.73 1.18 2.68
CA GLY A 117 18.59 0.34 2.32
C GLY A 117 17.33 0.72 3.13
N ASP A 118 17.48 0.93 4.44
CA ASP A 118 16.39 1.34 5.32
C ASP A 118 15.85 2.72 4.94
N ALA A 119 16.74 3.65 4.55
CA ALA A 119 16.35 4.96 4.06
C ALA A 119 15.50 4.88 2.77
N VAL A 120 15.86 3.98 1.85
CA VAL A 120 15.07 3.73 0.63
C VAL A 120 13.72 3.11 0.96
N GLN A 121 13.67 2.13 1.89
CA GLN A 121 12.41 1.53 2.33
C GLN A 121 11.47 2.57 2.96
N TYR A 122 12.00 3.41 3.85
CA TYR A 122 11.23 4.52 4.45
C TYR A 122 10.64 5.45 3.38
N SER A 123 11.46 5.84 2.39
CA SER A 123 11.02 6.67 1.25
C SER A 123 9.88 6.02 0.47
N ASN A 124 9.97 4.72 0.20
CA ASN A 124 8.94 3.98 -0.53
C ASN A 124 7.62 3.88 0.25
N ILE A 125 7.69 3.63 1.56
CA ILE A 125 6.52 3.57 2.44
C ILE A 125 5.81 4.92 2.43
N GLN A 126 6.57 6.01 2.65
CA GLN A 126 6.03 7.36 2.63
C GLN A 126 5.39 7.70 1.28
N SER A 127 6.07 7.38 0.18
CA SER A 127 5.53 7.57 -1.17
C SER A 127 4.24 6.78 -1.41
N GLY A 128 4.13 5.57 -0.85
CA GLY A 128 2.93 4.75 -0.94
C GLY A 128 1.73 5.37 -0.20
N VAL A 129 1.97 5.96 0.98
CA VAL A 129 0.93 6.68 1.75
C VAL A 129 0.44 7.92 0.98
N GLU A 130 1.37 8.70 0.45
CA GLU A 130 1.06 9.91 -0.34
C GLU A 130 0.29 9.54 -1.62
N ALA A 131 0.74 8.52 -2.35
CA ALA A 131 0.07 8.02 -3.54
C ALA A 131 -1.35 7.51 -3.25
N GLY A 132 -1.55 6.80 -2.11
CA GLY A 132 -2.87 6.34 -1.69
C GLY A 132 -3.83 7.49 -1.37
N THR A 133 -3.31 8.56 -0.76
CA THR A 133 -4.08 9.77 -0.45
C THR A 133 -4.52 10.48 -1.74
N LEU A 134 -3.56 10.73 -2.65
CA LEU A 134 -3.82 11.34 -3.95
C LEU A 134 -4.80 10.53 -4.80
N ALA A 135 -4.65 9.19 -4.82
CA ALA A 135 -5.55 8.31 -5.56
C ALA A 135 -7.00 8.40 -5.05
N THR A 136 -7.18 8.58 -3.73
CA THR A 136 -8.50 8.73 -3.12
C THR A 136 -9.15 10.06 -3.52
N GLU A 137 -8.37 11.15 -3.51
CA GLU A 137 -8.83 12.47 -3.97
C GLU A 137 -9.20 12.46 -5.45
N LEU A 138 -8.33 11.91 -6.30
CA LEU A 138 -8.58 11.79 -7.73
C LEU A 138 -9.82 10.93 -8.02
N ALA A 139 -10.02 9.83 -7.29
CA ALA A 139 -11.22 9.00 -7.44
C ALA A 139 -12.50 9.79 -7.11
N ALA A 140 -12.47 10.64 -6.09
CA ALA A 140 -13.60 11.50 -5.73
C ALA A 140 -13.89 12.54 -6.81
N GLU A 141 -12.86 13.22 -7.33
CA GLU A 141 -13.00 14.18 -8.42
C GLU A 141 -13.50 13.52 -9.71
N LEU A 142 -12.99 12.35 -10.07
CA LEU A 142 -13.45 11.59 -11.23
C LEU A 142 -14.93 11.22 -11.11
N LEU A 143 -15.38 10.84 -9.90
CA LEU A 143 -16.79 10.52 -9.68
C LEU A 143 -17.67 11.77 -9.81
N ALA A 144 -17.23 12.91 -9.27
CA ALA A 144 -17.92 14.19 -9.41
C ALA A 144 -18.00 14.64 -10.88
N THR A 145 -16.87 14.57 -11.59
CA THR A 145 -16.78 14.92 -13.01
C THR A 145 -17.66 14.02 -13.86
N LYS A 146 -17.68 12.70 -13.60
CA LYS A 146 -18.58 11.77 -14.30
C LYS A 146 -20.06 12.13 -14.09
N ARG A 147 -20.46 12.55 -12.89
CA ARG A 147 -21.83 13.01 -12.62
C ARG A 147 -22.16 14.28 -13.41
N GLU A 148 -21.24 15.25 -13.44
CA GLU A 148 -21.42 16.48 -14.21
C GLU A 148 -21.52 16.20 -15.72
N MET A 149 -20.65 15.35 -16.26
CA MET A 149 -20.71 14.94 -17.67
C MET A 149 -22.06 14.28 -18.01
N ALA A 150 -22.57 13.39 -17.14
CA ALA A 150 -23.87 12.77 -17.35
C ALA A 150 -25.00 13.81 -17.42
N THR A 151 -24.97 14.83 -16.56
CA THR A 151 -25.96 15.93 -16.62
C THR A 151 -25.87 16.75 -17.91
N LYS A 152 -24.64 17.06 -18.39
CA LYS A 152 -24.44 17.79 -19.65
C LYS A 152 -24.89 16.99 -20.86
N ILE A 153 -24.66 15.68 -20.87
CA ILE A 153 -25.12 14.79 -21.96
C ILE A 153 -26.63 14.82 -22.06
N LEU A 154 -27.34 14.67 -20.93
CA LEU A 154 -28.81 14.74 -20.90
C LEU A 154 -29.33 16.10 -21.39
N GLU A 155 -28.67 17.19 -21.02
CA GLU A 155 -29.02 18.54 -21.47
C GLU A 155 -28.81 18.70 -22.99
N LEU A 156 -27.66 18.24 -23.51
CA LEU A 156 -27.39 18.28 -24.96
C LEU A 156 -28.39 17.43 -25.75
N GLU A 157 -28.74 16.24 -25.26
CA GLU A 157 -29.77 15.41 -25.89
C GLU A 157 -31.14 16.10 -25.91
N ARG A 158 -31.48 16.84 -24.84
CA ARG A 158 -32.71 17.65 -24.80
C ARG A 158 -32.67 18.76 -25.86
N GLN A 159 -31.59 19.52 -25.90
CA GLN A 159 -31.41 20.61 -26.89
C GLN A 159 -31.47 20.09 -28.32
N LEU A 160 -30.84 18.94 -28.60
CA LEU A 160 -30.89 18.32 -29.93
C LEU A 160 -32.32 17.91 -30.31
N ARG A 161 -33.07 17.28 -29.40
CA ARG A 161 -34.47 16.91 -29.64
C ARG A 161 -35.34 18.14 -29.95
N ASP A 162 -35.16 19.23 -29.21
CA ASP A 162 -35.94 20.44 -29.40
C ASP A 162 -35.57 21.16 -30.71
N ALA A 163 -34.30 21.19 -31.07
CA ALA A 163 -33.83 21.71 -32.35
C ALA A 163 -34.40 20.93 -33.54
N VAL A 164 -34.38 19.59 -33.49
CA VAL A 164 -34.93 18.72 -34.54
C VAL A 164 -36.44 18.95 -34.69
N LYS A 165 -37.20 19.05 -33.59
CA LYS A 165 -38.62 19.40 -33.63
C LYS A 165 -38.87 20.78 -34.23
N GLY A 166 -38.02 21.76 -33.92
CA GLY A 166 -38.09 23.12 -34.47
C GLY A 166 -37.85 23.15 -35.99
N VAL A 167 -36.91 22.37 -36.49
CA VAL A 167 -36.63 22.25 -37.94
C VAL A 167 -37.81 21.60 -38.66
N ALA A 168 -38.35 20.49 -38.15
CA ALA A 168 -39.51 19.82 -38.74
C ALA A 168 -40.76 20.72 -38.80
N LYS A 169 -40.95 21.56 -37.77
CA LYS A 169 -42.06 22.53 -37.74
C LYS A 169 -41.88 23.66 -38.77
N ARG A 170 -40.65 24.12 -39.00
CA ARG A 170 -40.33 25.14 -40.01
C ARG A 170 -40.43 24.61 -41.45
N SER A 171 -40.03 23.35 -41.70
CA SER A 171 -40.18 22.75 -43.03
C SER A 171 -41.65 22.58 -43.41
N ALA A 172 -42.48 22.07 -42.50
CA ALA A 172 -43.92 21.95 -42.70
C ALA A 172 -44.60 23.32 -42.94
N GLN A 173 -44.08 24.39 -42.35
CA GLN A 173 -44.59 25.75 -42.57
C GLN A 173 -44.16 26.34 -43.92
N MET A 174 -42.95 26.01 -44.41
CA MET A 174 -42.51 26.41 -45.75
C MET A 174 -43.25 25.66 -46.86
N ASP A 175 -43.52 24.36 -46.69
CA ASP A 175 -44.31 23.58 -47.65
C ASP A 175 -45.75 24.10 -47.76
N LEU A 176 -46.30 24.70 -46.69
CA LEU A 176 -47.62 25.33 -46.68
C LEU A 176 -47.66 26.70 -47.41
N LEU A 177 -46.52 27.36 -47.55
CA LEU A 177 -46.37 28.69 -48.16
C LEU A 177 -45.90 28.63 -49.63
N GLY A 178 -45.30 27.51 -50.07
CA GLY A 178 -44.83 27.29 -51.43
C GLY A 178 -45.84 26.67 -52.40
N GLY A 179 -47.05 26.36 -51.94
CA GLY A 179 -48.13 25.80 -52.76
C GLY A 179 -49.06 26.86 -53.33
N GLN A 180 -48.59 27.66 -54.29
CA GLN A 180 -49.40 28.40 -55.28
C GLN A 180 -48.67 28.50 -56.61
#